data_AF-A0A2V6IEF9-F1
#
_entry.id   AF-A0A2V6IEF9-F1
#
_cell.length_a   1.000
_cell.length_b   1.000
_cell.length_c   1.000
_cell.angle_alpha   90.00
_cell.angle_beta   90.00
_cell.angle_gamma   90.00
#
_symmetry.space_group_name_H-M   'P 1'
#
loop_
_entity.id
_entity.type
_entity.pdbx_description
1 polymer ?
#
loop_
_entity_poly.entity_id
_entity_poly.type
_entity_poly.pdbx_seq_one_letter_code
_entity_poly.pdbx_strand_id
1 'polypeptide(L)'
;MPYLLRKIRKARWNPQLREEFGPFEEQDCPADCVADLGTSNCRLSLWEIDDARSNLADVIVALATNADHLSNLDYALIPRDKLEAIARLEATEGQTAHIQANQKWHRDLIDLSGRRLVDIAALIFSVAERRRVPEKEVTQMIRQALEKKALDPARVRVAI
;
A
#
# COMPACT_ATOMS: atom_id res chain seq x y z
N MET A 1 1.62 16.49 -6.33
CA MET A 1 1.60 16.15 -4.89
C MET A 1 1.75 14.65 -4.78
N PRO A 2 2.87 14.15 -4.22
CA PRO A 2 3.18 12.73 -4.22
C PRO A 2 2.15 11.96 -3.40
N TYR A 3 1.94 10.71 -3.76
CA TYR A 3 1.04 9.81 -3.05
C TYR A 3 1.83 8.80 -2.24
N LEU A 4 1.22 8.24 -1.18
CA LEU A 4 1.69 7.04 -0.52
C LEU A 4 0.74 5.88 -0.87
N LEU A 5 1.33 4.77 -1.27
CA LEU A 5 0.64 3.54 -1.64
C LEU A 5 0.65 2.55 -0.48
N ARG A 6 -0.54 2.02 -0.16
CA ARG A 6 -0.71 0.88 0.74
C ARG A 6 -1.47 -0.24 0.05
N LYS A 7 -0.97 -1.48 0.15
CA LYS A 7 -1.73 -2.67 -0.24
C LYS A 7 -2.92 -2.85 0.69
N ILE A 8 -4.10 -3.07 0.13
CA ILE A 8 -5.36 -3.24 0.85
C ILE A 8 -6.16 -4.42 0.27
N ARG A 9 -7.29 -4.78 0.87
CA ARG A 9 -8.33 -5.63 0.25
C ARG A 9 -9.48 -4.73 -0.17
N LYS A 10 -9.62 -4.43 -1.47
CA LYS A 10 -10.55 -3.39 -1.96
C LYS A 10 -11.98 -3.53 -1.43
N ALA A 11 -12.46 -4.76 -1.24
CA ALA A 11 -13.78 -5.04 -0.70
C ALA A 11 -14.04 -4.39 0.68
N ARG A 12 -13.02 -4.27 1.53
CA ARG A 12 -13.13 -3.66 2.87
C ARG A 12 -13.20 -2.14 2.83
N TRP A 13 -12.77 -1.54 1.73
CA TRP A 13 -12.62 -0.10 1.56
C TRP A 13 -13.64 0.47 0.56
N ASN A 14 -14.77 -0.23 0.40
CA ASN A 14 -15.83 0.20 -0.49
C ASN A 14 -16.67 1.31 0.17
N PRO A 15 -16.76 2.53 -0.39
CA PRO A 15 -17.59 3.61 0.15
C PRO A 15 -19.07 3.24 0.33
N GLN A 16 -19.61 2.35 -0.51
CA GLN A 16 -21.00 1.88 -0.40
C GLN A 16 -21.27 1.14 0.92
N LEU A 17 -20.24 0.63 1.60
CA LEU A 17 -20.39 0.00 2.92
C LEU A 17 -20.98 0.96 3.96
N ARG A 18 -20.86 2.29 3.77
CA ARG A 18 -21.49 3.27 4.66
C ARG A 18 -23.01 3.15 4.69
N GLU A 19 -23.62 2.81 3.56
CA GLU A 19 -25.07 2.63 3.42
C GLU A 19 -25.51 1.24 3.92
N GLU A 20 -24.66 0.22 3.74
CA GLU A 20 -24.97 -1.17 4.08
C GLU A 20 -24.88 -1.48 5.58
N PHE A 21 -23.86 -0.93 6.26
CA PHE A 21 -23.55 -1.27 7.66
C PHE A 21 -23.67 -0.08 8.63
N GLY A 22 -24.01 1.11 8.12
CA GLY A 22 -24.08 2.36 8.89
C GLY A 22 -25.42 2.60 9.60
N PRO A 23 -25.47 3.59 10.50
CA PRO A 23 -24.79 4.87 10.34
C PRO A 23 -23.38 4.92 10.91
N PHE A 24 -22.42 5.35 10.10
CA PHE A 24 -21.07 5.75 10.52
C PHE A 24 -21.00 7.26 10.64
N GLU A 25 -20.21 7.79 11.58
CA GLU A 25 -19.88 9.21 11.56
C GLU A 25 -19.06 9.56 10.30
N GLU A 26 -19.01 10.84 9.93
CA GLU A 26 -18.24 11.28 8.75
C GLU A 26 -16.75 10.88 8.86
N GLN A 27 -16.24 10.85 10.09
CA GLN A 27 -14.87 10.49 10.43
C GLN A 27 -14.67 8.98 10.70
N ASP A 28 -15.69 8.15 10.49
CA ASP A 28 -15.60 6.71 10.70
C ASP A 28 -15.42 5.94 9.40
N CYS A 29 -14.88 4.73 9.54
CA CYS A 29 -14.84 3.72 8.49
C CYS A 29 -15.23 2.35 9.08
N PRO A 30 -15.64 1.37 8.25
CA PRO A 30 -15.82 -0.01 8.71
C PRO A 30 -14.58 -0.51 9.45
N ALA A 31 -14.77 -1.13 10.62
CA ALA A 31 -13.68 -1.61 11.48
C ALA A 31 -12.71 -2.56 10.74
N ASP A 32 -13.22 -3.31 9.77
CA ASP A 32 -12.43 -4.21 8.91
C ASP A 32 -11.33 -3.51 8.10
N CYS A 33 -11.45 -2.20 7.85
CA CYS A 33 -10.42 -1.39 7.20
C CYS A 33 -9.12 -1.42 8.00
N VAL A 34 -9.20 -1.34 9.34
CA VAL A 34 -8.05 -1.29 10.24
C VAL A 34 -7.19 -2.55 10.11
N ALA A 35 -7.81 -3.70 9.81
CA ALA A 35 -7.09 -4.96 9.63
C ALA A 35 -6.19 -5.02 8.37
N ASP A 36 -6.31 -4.08 7.42
CA ASP A 36 -5.33 -3.90 6.32
C ASP A 36 -4.15 -3.02 6.72
N LEU A 37 -4.27 -2.27 7.82
CA LEU A 37 -3.24 -1.39 8.35
C LEU A 37 -2.39 -2.10 9.41
N GLY A 38 -2.06 -3.38 9.17
CA GLY A 38 -1.19 -4.15 10.05
C GLY A 38 0.16 -3.45 10.28
N THR A 39 0.43 -3.11 11.53
CA THR A 39 1.66 -2.44 11.97
C THR A 39 2.69 -3.43 12.51
N SER A 40 3.96 -3.06 12.47
CA SER A 40 5.05 -3.75 13.19
C SER A 40 5.83 -2.74 14.00
N ASN A 41 6.03 -2.97 15.30
CA ASN A 41 6.71 -2.04 16.21
C ASN A 41 6.17 -0.60 16.14
N CYS A 42 4.85 -0.43 16.10
CA CYS A 42 4.16 0.87 15.95
C CYS A 42 4.50 1.62 14.65
N ARG A 43 4.88 0.89 13.60
CA ARG A 43 5.17 1.42 12.26
C ARG A 43 4.23 0.84 11.21
N LEU A 44 3.88 1.65 10.21
CA LEU A 44 3.08 1.23 9.05
C LEU A 44 3.86 1.45 7.76
N SER A 45 4.14 0.35 7.06
CA SER A 45 4.85 0.35 5.77
C SER A 45 3.98 0.90 4.64
N LEU A 46 4.57 1.83 3.89
CA LEU A 46 4.00 2.55 2.75
C LEU A 46 5.04 2.67 1.65
N TRP A 47 4.58 3.04 0.45
CA TRP A 47 5.45 3.25 -0.70
C TRP A 47 5.16 4.60 -1.35
N GLU A 48 6.18 5.43 -1.49
CA GLU A 48 6.07 6.72 -2.15
C GLU A 48 5.86 6.53 -3.66
N ILE A 49 4.87 7.24 -4.21
CA ILE A 49 4.54 7.28 -5.64
C ILE A 49 4.72 8.71 -6.12
N ASP A 50 5.55 8.88 -7.15
CA ASP A 50 5.80 10.18 -7.75
C ASP A 50 4.56 10.73 -8.48
N ASP A 51 4.56 12.03 -8.76
CA ASP A 51 3.43 12.73 -9.39
C ASP A 51 3.08 12.18 -10.78
N ALA A 52 4.09 11.74 -11.53
CA ALA A 52 3.93 11.12 -12.85
C ALA A 52 3.52 9.63 -12.75
N ARG A 53 3.49 9.07 -11.53
CA ARG A 53 3.31 7.65 -11.22
C ARG A 53 4.31 6.76 -11.97
N SER A 54 5.50 7.29 -12.28
CA SER A 54 6.50 6.60 -13.09
C SER A 54 7.08 5.37 -12.38
N ASN A 55 7.12 5.42 -11.05
CA ASN A 55 7.57 4.33 -10.19
C ASN A 55 6.49 3.33 -9.76
N LEU A 56 5.23 3.51 -10.18
CA LEU A 56 4.10 2.71 -9.70
C LEU A 56 4.24 1.22 -10.04
N ALA A 57 4.69 0.89 -11.25
CA ALA A 57 4.88 -0.49 -11.68
C ALA A 57 5.93 -1.22 -10.81
N ASP A 58 7.05 -0.57 -10.53
CA ASP A 58 8.13 -1.13 -9.71
C ASP A 58 7.66 -1.36 -8.26
N VAL A 59 6.86 -0.44 -7.70
CA VAL A 59 6.23 -0.61 -6.38
C VAL A 59 5.21 -1.75 -6.35
N ILE A 60 4.39 -1.89 -7.40
CA ILE A 60 3.46 -3.03 -7.54
C ILE A 60 4.24 -4.35 -7.55
N VAL A 61 5.33 -4.42 -8.31
CA VAL A 61 6.21 -5.59 -8.36
C VAL A 61 6.85 -5.87 -7.01
N ALA A 62 7.35 -4.84 -6.31
CA ALA A 62 7.90 -4.97 -4.96
C ALA A 62 6.87 -5.62 -4.01
N LEU A 63 5.63 -5.13 -4.02
CA LEU A 63 4.56 -5.69 -3.20
C LEU A 63 4.14 -7.11 -3.61
N ALA A 64 4.09 -7.39 -4.90
CA ALA A 64 3.66 -8.68 -5.42
C ALA A 64 4.70 -9.79 -5.16
N THR A 65 5.99 -9.48 -5.30
CA THR A 65 7.08 -10.45 -5.08
C THR A 65 7.23 -10.90 -3.63
N ASN A 66 6.68 -10.13 -2.68
CA ASN A 66 6.64 -10.48 -1.27
C ASN A 66 5.36 -11.23 -0.84
N ALA A 67 4.43 -11.48 -1.76
CA ALA A 67 3.23 -12.27 -1.48
C ALA A 67 3.53 -13.79 -1.48
N ASP A 68 2.67 -14.57 -0.84
CA ASP A 68 2.80 -16.05 -0.83
C ASP A 68 2.33 -16.67 -2.16
N HIS A 69 1.38 -16.01 -2.84
CA HIS A 69 0.86 -16.42 -4.14
C HIS A 69 0.52 -15.19 -4.97
N LEU A 70 0.61 -15.35 -6.29
CA LEU A 70 0.19 -14.31 -7.22
C LEU A 70 -1.34 -14.23 -7.26
N SER A 71 -1.86 -13.00 -7.24
CA SER A 71 -3.29 -12.71 -7.30
C SER A 71 -3.49 -11.26 -7.73
N ASN A 72 -4.75 -10.82 -7.83
CA ASN A 72 -5.07 -9.41 -8.01
C ASN A 72 -4.45 -8.58 -6.87
N LEU A 73 -3.79 -7.48 -7.22
CA LEU A 73 -3.23 -6.56 -6.25
C LEU A 73 -4.14 -5.35 -6.10
N ASP A 74 -4.77 -5.23 -4.94
CA ASP A 74 -5.56 -4.06 -4.55
C ASP A 74 -4.70 -3.09 -3.74
N TYR A 75 -4.78 -1.80 -4.06
CA TYR A 75 -4.04 -0.76 -3.35
C TYR A 75 -4.85 0.55 -3.21
N ALA A 76 -4.45 1.34 -2.21
CA ALA A 76 -4.91 2.71 -1.99
C ALA A 76 -3.76 3.68 -2.25
N LEU A 77 -4.00 4.75 -3.02
CA LEU A 77 -3.14 5.92 -3.13
C LEU A 77 -3.69 7.03 -2.25
N ILE A 78 -2.84 7.51 -1.35
CA ILE A 78 -3.21 8.42 -0.27
C ILE A 78 -2.39 9.69 -0.45
N PRO A 79 -3.01 10.88 -0.48
CA PRO A 79 -2.25 12.14 -0.53
C PRO A 79 -1.27 12.21 0.65
N ARG A 80 0.01 12.41 0.33
CA ARG A 80 1.09 12.36 1.34
C ARG A 80 0.90 13.40 2.44
N ASP A 81 0.56 14.62 2.07
CA ASP A 81 0.33 15.76 2.95
C ASP A 81 -0.71 15.43 4.03
N LYS A 82 -1.78 14.72 3.66
CA LYS A 82 -2.83 14.32 4.59
C LYS A 82 -2.37 13.27 5.60
N LEU A 83 -1.47 12.36 5.23
CA LEU A 83 -0.90 11.39 6.17
C LEU A 83 0.13 12.02 7.10
N GLU A 84 0.97 12.92 6.58
CA GLU A 84 1.97 13.66 7.37
C GLU A 84 1.33 14.58 8.42
N ALA A 85 0.07 14.99 8.22
CA ALA A 85 -0.72 15.69 9.22
C ALA A 85 -1.12 14.83 10.43
N ILE A 86 -1.12 13.50 10.31
CA ILE A 86 -1.53 12.56 11.37
C ILE A 86 -0.33 11.93 12.06
N ALA A 87 0.69 11.52 11.29
CA ALA A 87 1.85 10.82 11.79
C ALA A 87 3.12 11.17 11.00
N ARG A 88 4.28 11.00 11.64
CA ARG A 88 5.58 11.26 11.01
C ARG A 88 5.92 10.18 10.01
N LEU A 89 6.45 10.59 8.85
CA LEU A 89 6.96 9.69 7.81
C LEU A 89 8.49 9.61 7.89
N GLU A 90 9.04 8.40 7.72
CA GLU A 90 10.48 8.13 7.69
C GLU A 90 10.84 7.30 6.45
N ALA A 91 11.96 7.64 5.81
CA ALA A 91 12.53 6.80 4.76
C ALA A 91 13.24 5.60 5.39
N THR A 92 12.79 4.40 5.02
CA THR A 92 13.32 3.13 5.54
C THR A 92 13.53 2.16 4.39
N GLU A 93 14.40 1.18 4.56
CA GLU A 93 14.65 0.18 3.52
C GLU A 93 13.55 -0.89 3.51
N GLY A 94 12.89 -1.03 2.35
CA GLY A 94 11.88 -2.07 2.13
C GLY A 94 12.48 -3.47 2.14
N GLN A 95 11.64 -4.47 2.39
CA GLN A 95 12.07 -5.87 2.50
C GLN A 95 11.49 -6.78 1.40
N THR A 96 11.44 -6.27 0.17
CA THR A 96 10.93 -7.02 -1.00
C THR A 96 12.06 -7.55 -1.88
N ALA A 97 11.73 -8.29 -2.94
CA ALA A 97 12.72 -8.69 -3.95
C ALA A 97 13.19 -7.51 -4.82
N HIS A 98 12.46 -6.39 -4.86
CA HIS A 98 12.78 -5.29 -5.75
C HIS A 98 13.80 -4.31 -5.13
N ILE A 99 15.04 -4.38 -5.62
CA ILE A 99 16.21 -3.71 -5.02
C ILE A 99 16.02 -2.19 -4.99
N GLN A 100 15.75 -1.57 -6.14
CA GLN A 100 15.66 -0.11 -6.25
C GLN A 100 14.45 0.46 -5.50
N ALA A 101 13.30 -0.21 -5.56
CA ALA A 101 12.11 0.21 -4.85
C ALA A 101 12.33 0.23 -3.33
N ASN A 102 12.94 -0.83 -2.78
CA ASN A 102 13.26 -0.92 -1.34
C ASN A 102 14.06 0.31 -0.86
N GLN A 103 15.03 0.76 -1.64
CA GLN A 103 15.95 1.85 -1.26
C GLN A 103 15.36 3.24 -1.50
N LYS A 104 14.60 3.41 -2.58
CA LYS A 104 14.15 4.74 -3.03
C LYS A 104 12.80 5.15 -2.47
N TRP A 105 11.84 4.22 -2.41
CA TRP A 105 10.43 4.56 -2.29
C TRP A 105 9.76 3.98 -1.06
N HIS A 106 10.38 3.04 -0.35
CA HIS A 106 9.80 2.55 0.89
C HIS A 106 9.83 3.64 1.98
N ARG A 107 8.73 3.74 2.72
CA ARG A 107 8.55 4.68 3.83
C ARG A 107 7.79 3.97 4.96
N ASP A 108 8.07 4.36 6.19
CA ASP A 108 7.23 3.99 7.32
C ASP A 108 6.56 5.24 7.90
N LEU A 109 5.27 5.15 8.20
CA LEU A 109 4.71 6.01 9.24
C LEU A 109 5.16 5.46 10.58
N ILE A 110 5.69 6.32 11.44
CA ILE A 110 6.24 5.98 12.75
C ILE A 110 5.41 6.60 13.87
N ASP A 111 5.71 6.19 15.11
CA ASP A 111 5.05 6.68 16.33
C ASP A 111 3.52 6.48 16.31
N LEU A 112 3.06 5.37 15.72
CA LEU A 112 1.63 5.08 15.63
C LEU A 112 1.08 4.57 16.96
N SER A 113 0.07 5.27 17.48
CA SER A 113 -0.82 4.73 18.50
C SER A 113 -2.01 4.04 17.85
N GLY A 114 -2.75 3.22 18.61
CA GLY A 114 -4.00 2.64 18.14
C GLY A 114 -5.01 3.69 17.66
N ARG A 115 -5.07 4.85 18.33
CA ARG A 115 -5.94 5.96 17.91
C ARG A 115 -5.52 6.54 16.56
N ARG A 116 -4.22 6.82 16.37
CA ARG A 116 -3.69 7.31 15.09
C ARG A 116 -3.97 6.34 13.95
N LEU A 117 -3.96 5.03 14.22
CA LEU A 117 -4.28 4.02 13.22
C LEU A 117 -5.74 4.10 12.75
N VAL A 118 -6.68 4.37 13.67
CA VAL A 118 -8.09 4.61 13.34
C VAL A 118 -8.24 5.89 12.53
N ASP A 119 -7.58 6.97 12.93
CA ASP A 119 -7.62 8.25 12.20
C ASP A 119 -7.05 8.08 10.76
N ILE A 120 -5.99 7.29 10.58
CA ILE A 120 -5.45 6.93 9.27
C ILE A 120 -6.45 6.10 8.46
N ALA A 121 -7.12 5.11 9.07
CA ALA A 121 -8.12 4.30 8.39
C ALA A 121 -9.29 5.15 7.88
N ALA A 122 -9.81 6.05 8.73
CA ALA A 122 -10.83 7.02 8.36
C ALA A 122 -10.39 7.90 7.19
N LEU A 123 -9.17 8.46 7.26
CA LEU A 123 -8.61 9.27 6.18
C LEU A 123 -8.57 8.49 4.87
N ILE A 124 -7.99 7.29 4.87
CA ILE A 124 -7.88 6.45 3.67
C ILE A 124 -9.27 6.13 3.11
N PHE A 125 -10.25 5.83 3.98
CA PHE A 125 -11.62 5.55 3.57
C PHE A 125 -12.34 6.75 2.93
N SER A 126 -11.99 7.96 3.34
CA SER A 126 -12.62 9.17 2.81
C SER A 126 -11.97 9.69 1.53
N VAL A 127 -10.65 9.60 1.38
CA VAL A 127 -9.94 10.36 0.31
C VAL A 127 -9.10 9.52 -0.64
N ALA A 128 -8.81 8.26 -0.32
CA ALA A 128 -7.86 7.49 -1.11
C ALA A 128 -8.44 7.05 -2.46
N GLU A 129 -7.60 7.09 -3.49
CA GLU A 129 -7.89 6.43 -4.76
C GLU A 129 -7.62 4.93 -4.62
N ARG A 130 -8.62 4.09 -4.91
CA ARG A 130 -8.54 2.64 -4.74
C ARG A 130 -8.53 1.94 -6.09
N ARG A 131 -7.48 1.18 -6.36
CA ARG A 131 -7.31 0.48 -7.64
C ARG A 131 -7.06 -1.01 -7.43
N ARG A 132 -7.40 -1.77 -8.46
CA ARG A 132 -7.09 -3.19 -8.61
C ARG A 132 -6.20 -3.34 -9.83
N VAL A 133 -5.10 -4.07 -9.67
CA VAL A 133 -4.26 -4.54 -10.77
C VAL A 133 -4.57 -6.02 -10.97
N PRO A 134 -5.06 -6.43 -12.14
CA PRO A 134 -5.34 -7.83 -12.43
C PRO A 134 -4.08 -8.68 -12.32
N GLU A 135 -4.20 -9.92 -11.83
CA GLU A 135 -3.09 -10.87 -11.69
C GLU A 135 -2.23 -10.96 -12.96
N LYS A 136 -2.86 -11.07 -14.13
CA LYS A 136 -2.18 -11.15 -15.44
C LYS A 136 -1.24 -9.96 -15.69
N GLU A 137 -1.66 -8.75 -15.30
CA GLU A 137 -0.85 -7.54 -15.46
C GLU A 137 0.31 -7.55 -14.45
N VAL A 138 0.05 -7.97 -13.21
CA VAL A 138 1.11 -8.16 -12.20
C VAL A 138 2.14 -9.18 -12.68
N THR A 139 1.72 -10.32 -13.24
CA THR A 139 2.65 -11.33 -13.81
C THR A 139 3.53 -10.72 -14.88
N GLN A 140 2.96 -9.93 -15.79
CA GLN A 140 3.70 -9.28 -16.86
C GLN A 140 4.73 -8.28 -16.30
N MET A 141 4.35 -7.47 -15.32
CA MET A 141 5.27 -6.54 -14.66
C MET A 141 6.44 -7.26 -13.98
N ILE A 142 6.18 -8.38 -13.29
CA ILE A 142 7.24 -9.17 -12.64
C ILE A 142 8.19 -9.76 -13.68
N ARG A 143 7.68 -10.31 -14.79
CA ARG A 143 8.53 -10.86 -15.87
C ARG A 143 9.45 -9.79 -16.47
N GLN A 144 8.91 -8.60 -16.74
CA GLN A 144 9.70 -7.46 -17.21
C GLN A 144 10.76 -7.02 -16.20
N ALA A 145 10.45 -7.06 -14.90
CA ALA A 145 11.41 -6.73 -13.84
C ALA A 145 12.54 -7.77 -13.73
N LEU A 146 12.25 -9.07 -13.95
CA LEU A 146 13.26 -10.13 -14.03
C LEU A 146 14.18 -9.95 -15.24
N GLU A 147 13.62 -9.65 -16.42
CA GLU A 147 14.40 -9.38 -17.63
C GLU A 147 15.35 -8.20 -17.45
N LYS A 148 14.90 -7.15 -16.74
CA LYS A 148 15.70 -5.98 -16.38
C LYS A 148 16.66 -6.19 -15.21
N LYS A 149 16.68 -7.38 -14.60
CA LYS A 149 17.47 -7.70 -13.40
C LYS A 149 17.23 -6.71 -12.23
N ALA A 150 15.99 -6.22 -12.11
CA ALA A 150 15.59 -5.29 -11.05
C ALA A 150 15.28 -6.01 -9.73
N LEU A 151 15.12 -7.34 -9.78
CA LEU A 151 14.78 -8.20 -8.66
C LEU A 151 15.97 -9.02 -8.20
N ASP A 152 16.08 -9.21 -6.89
CA ASP A 152 16.92 -10.24 -6.27
C ASP A 152 16.18 -11.59 -6.37
N PRO A 153 16.65 -12.54 -7.21
CA PRO A 153 15.95 -13.82 -7.41
C PRO A 153 15.84 -14.66 -6.13
N ALA A 154 16.78 -14.52 -5.19
CA ALA A 154 16.76 -15.28 -3.94
C ALA A 154 15.63 -14.84 -2.99
N ARG A 155 15.03 -13.67 -3.25
CA ARG A 155 13.97 -13.08 -2.42
C ARG A 155 12.59 -13.16 -3.06
N VAL A 156 12.47 -13.66 -4.28
CA VAL A 156 11.17 -13.84 -4.95
C VAL A 156 10.44 -15.01 -4.30
N ARG A 157 9.27 -14.74 -3.71
CA ARG A 157 8.47 -15.76 -3.00
C ARG A 157 7.37 -16.39 -3.85
N VAL A 158 7.02 -15.77 -4.96
CA VAL A 158 5.95 -16.20 -5.85
C VAL A 158 6.49 -17.07 -6.99
N ALA A 159 5.74 -18.11 -7.36
CA ALA A 159 5.95 -18.82 -8.61
C ALA A 159 5.40 -17.98 -9.78
N ILE A 160 6.15 -17.88 -10.89
CA ILE A 160 5.88 -17.01 -12.06
C ILE A 160 5.79 -17.83 -13.34
#